data_AF-A0A545T705-F1
#
_entry.id   AF-A0A545T705-F1
#
_cell.length_a   1.000
_cell.length_b   1.000
_cell.length_c   1.000
_cell.angle_alpha   90.00
_cell.angle_beta   90.00
_cell.angle_gamma   90.00
#
_symmetry.space_group_name_H-M   'P 1'
#
loop_
_entity.id
_entity.type
_entity.pdbx_description
1 polymer ?
#
loop_
_entity_poly.entity_id
_entity_poly.type
_entity_poly.pdbx_seq_one_letter_code
_entity_poly.pdbx_strand_id
1 'polypeptide(L)' 'MKIPPLLVLLDVIGMVFIGIGLADYFGAIDWLPQSIRFEFIGFVLIFLGFLMTTPLIVWVIKNGQNSKGN' A
#
# COMPACT_ATOMS: atom_id res chain seq x y z
N MET A 1 -12.52 -0.10 19.57
CA MET A 1 -12.44 -0.85 18.29
C MET A 1 -11.09 -1.56 18.23
N LYS A 2 -11.06 -2.88 17.99
CA LYS A 2 -9.81 -3.59 17.74
C LYS A 2 -9.60 -3.68 16.24
N ILE A 3 -8.52 -3.07 15.74
CA ILE A 3 -8.17 -3.14 14.31
C ILE A 3 -7.70 -4.58 14.01
N PRO A 4 -8.20 -5.23 12.94
CA PRO A 4 -7.71 -6.53 12.53
C PRO A 4 -6.21 -6.49 12.20
N PRO A 5 -5.37 -7.32 12.85
CA PRO A 5 -3.92 -7.31 12.60
C PRO A 5 -3.55 -7.55 11.14
N LEU A 6 -4.35 -8.35 10.43
CA LEU A 6 -4.18 -8.62 9.00
C LEU A 6 -4.27 -7.34 8.15
N LEU A 7 -5.18 -6.42 8.49
CA LEU A 7 -5.33 -5.17 7.73
C LEU A 7 -4.16 -4.22 7.98
N VAL A 8 -3.62 -4.21 9.21
CA VAL A 8 -2.40 -3.45 9.53
C VAL A 8 -1.20 -4.03 8.79
N LEU A 9 -1.05 -5.35 8.77
CA LEU A 9 0.02 -6.01 8.02
C LEU A 9 -0.07 -5.69 6.52
N LEU A 10 -1.27 -5.76 5.95
CA LEU A 10 -1.51 -5.43 4.55
C LEU A 10 -1.14 -3.98 4.23
N ASP A 11 -1.47 -3.05 5.13
CA ASP A 11 -1.15 -1.63 5.00
C ASP A 11 0.37 -1.38 5.06
N VAL A 12 1.07 -2.05 5.98
CA VAL A 12 2.54 -1.99 6.06
C VAL A 12 3.19 -2.52 4.78
N ILE A 13 2.73 -3.66 4.27
CA ILE A 13 3.22 -4.22 3.00
C ILE A 13 2.92 -3.26 1.84
N GLY A 14 1.73 -2.68 1.80
CA GLY A 14 1.33 -1.69 0.79
C GLY A 14 2.22 -0.45 0.81
N MET A 15 2.53 0.09 1.99
CA MET A 15 3.47 1.20 2.14
C MET A 15 4.88 0.86 1.66
N VAL A 16 5.35 -0.36 1.91
CA VAL A 16 6.65 -0.82 1.38
C VAL A 16 6.64 -0.83 -0.15
N PHE A 17 5.57 -1.32 -0.79
CA PHE A 17 5.44 -1.30 -2.24
C PHE A 17 5.37 0.11 -2.83
N ILE A 18 4.66 1.03 -2.17
CA ILE A 18 4.65 2.44 -2.56
C ILE A 18 6.06 3.03 -2.45
N GLY A 19 6.74 2.83 -1.32
CA GLY A 19 8.09 3.35 -1.10
C GLY A 19 9.09 2.83 -2.15
N ILE A 20 9.04 1.53 -2.44
CA ILE A 20 9.82 0.91 -3.50
C ILE A 20 9.50 1.51 -4.87
N GLY A 21 8.21 1.59 -5.22
CA GLY A 21 7.82 2.09 -6.54
C GLY A 21 8.15 3.57 -6.73
N LEU A 22 8.07 4.38 -5.67
CA LEU A 22 8.55 5.76 -5.65
C LEU A 22 10.07 5.84 -5.78
N ALA A 23 10.81 4.96 -5.12
CA ALA A 23 12.27 4.92 -5.22
C ALA A 23 12.75 4.51 -6.62
N ASP A 24 12.08 3.55 -7.26
CA ASP A 24 12.35 3.17 -8.66
C ASP A 24 11.97 4.31 -9.62
N TYR A 25 10.81 4.96 -9.41
CA TYR A 25 10.33 6.05 -10.27
C TYR A 25 11.17 7.34 -10.16
N PHE A 26 11.50 7.79 -8.95
CA PHE A 26 12.19 9.07 -8.73
C PHE A 26 13.70 8.93 -8.55
N GLY A 27 14.16 7.83 -7.95
CA GLY A 27 15.55 7.65 -7.58
C GLY A 27 16.42 7.00 -8.65
N ALA A 28 15.82 6.45 -9.73
CA ALA A 28 16.50 5.56 -10.68
C ALA A 28 17.32 4.47 -9.96
N ILE A 29 16.85 4.02 -8.80
CA ILE A 29 17.56 3.06 -7.97
C ILE A 29 17.24 1.66 -8.49
N ASP A 30 18.27 0.96 -8.97
CA ASP A 30 18.20 -0.40 -9.52
C ASP A 30 18.05 -1.49 -8.45
N TRP A 31 17.12 -1.29 -7.51
CA TRP A 31 16.89 -2.21 -6.41
C TRP A 31 16.13 -3.48 -6.86
N LEU A 32 15.36 -3.41 -7.95
CA LEU A 32 14.59 -4.54 -8.49
C LEU A 32 15.47 -5.46 -9.34
N PRO A 33 15.40 -6.79 -9.18
CA PRO A 33 16.10 -7.72 -10.06
C PRO A 33 15.63 -7.58 -11.51
N GLN A 34 16.55 -7.76 -12.45
CA GLN A 34 16.31 -7.58 -13.89
C GLN A 34 15.15 -8.43 -14.43
N SER A 35 14.84 -9.57 -13.81
CA SER A 35 13.76 -10.48 -14.22
C SER A 35 12.35 -9.90 -14.08
N ILE A 36 12.16 -8.90 -13.22
CA ILE A 36 10.86 -8.25 -12.97
C ILE A 36 10.87 -6.76 -13.33
N ARG A 37 11.98 -6.26 -13.86
CA ARG A 37 12.10 -4.88 -14.32
C ARG A 37 11.48 -4.72 -15.70
N PHE A 38 10.58 -3.76 -15.79
CA PHE A 38 10.01 -3.26 -17.04
C PHE A 38 9.71 -1.77 -16.87
N GLU A 39 9.51 -1.07 -17.98
CA GLU A 39 9.44 0.40 -18.06
C GLU A 39 8.45 1.05 -17.07
N PHE A 40 7.39 0.34 -16.69
CA PHE A 40 6.33 0.85 -15.82
C PHE A 40 6.25 0.17 -14.45
N ILE A 41 7.26 -0.60 -14.03
CA ILE A 41 7.21 -1.37 -12.78
C ILE A 41 7.03 -0.47 -11.55
N GLY A 42 7.71 0.69 -11.49
CA GLY A 42 7.53 1.67 -10.42
C GLY A 42 6.08 2.12 -10.27
N PHE A 43 5.40 2.45 -11.37
CA PHE A 43 3.98 2.82 -11.36
C PHE A 43 3.08 1.65 -10.90
N VAL A 44 3.36 0.44 -11.38
CA VAL A 44 2.62 -0.77 -10.98
C VAL A 44 2.75 -1.01 -9.48
N LEU A 45 3.96 -0.87 -8.91
CA LEU A 45 4.21 -1.04 -7.48
C LEU A 45 3.52 0.03 -6.64
N ILE A 46 3.55 1.29 -7.07
CA ILE A 46 2.82 2.38 -6.43
C ILE A 46 1.32 2.07 -6.41
N PHE A 47 0.75 1.73 -7.58
CA PHE A 47 -0.68 1.44 -7.70
C PHE A 47 -1.10 0.23 -6.87
N LEU A 48 -0.33 -0.85 -6.92
CA LEU A 48 -0.58 -2.05 -6.13
C LEU A 48 -0.49 -1.76 -4.63
N GLY A 49 0.48 -0.96 -4.21
CA GLY A 49 0.63 -0.55 -2.83
C GLY A 49 -0.57 0.28 -2.34
N PHE A 50 -1.06 1.24 -3.14
CA PHE A 50 -2.30 1.97 -2.82
C PHE A 50 -3.53 1.05 -2.72
N LEU A 51 -3.63 0.07 -3.61
CA LEU A 51 -4.72 -0.92 -3.58
C LEU A 51 -4.67 -1.77 -2.29
N MET A 52 -3.48 -2.05 -1.77
CA MET A 52 -3.27 -2.81 -0.53
C MET A 52 -3.53 -1.99 0.75
N THR A 53 -3.28 -0.67 0.74
CA THR A 53 -3.59 0.21 1.90
C THR A 53 -5.08 0.56 1.98
N THR A 54 -5.79 0.56 0.84
CA THR A 54 -7.22 0.93 0.74
C THR A 54 -8.16 0.17 1.70
N PRO A 55 -8.07 -1.16 1.87
CA PRO A 55 -8.94 -1.91 2.77
C PRO A 55 -8.89 -1.44 4.23
N LEU A 56 -7.72 -1.05 4.74
CA LEU A 56 -7.60 -0.54 6.11
C LEU A 56 -8.33 0.80 6.25
N ILE A 57 -8.15 1.71 5.29
CA ILE A 57 -8.84 3.01 5.25
C ILE A 57 -10.35 2.81 5.22
N VAL A 58 -10.86 1.92 4.35
CA VAL A 58 -12.28 1.59 4.27
C VAL A 58 -12.81 1.00 5.58
N TRP A 59 -12.04 0.13 6.24
CA TRP A 59 -12.41 -0.44 7.53
C TRP A 59 -12.50 0.63 8.62
N VAL A 60 -11.52 1.55 8.68
CA VAL A 60 -11.50 2.65 9.65
C VAL A 60 -12.68 3.58 9.43
N ILE A 61 -13.02 3.94 8.18
CA ILE A 61 -14.16 4.79 7.87
C ILE A 61 -15.48 4.12 8.29
N LYS A 62 -15.70 2.86 7.88
CA LYS A 62 -16.93 2.12 8.20
C LYS A 62 -17.13 1.96 9.70
N ASN A 63 -16.09 1.58 10.41
CA ASN A 63 -16.19 1.37 11.85
C ASN A 63 -16.23 2.70 12.60
N GLY A 64 -15.42 3.69 12.22
CA GLY A 64 -15.40 5.01 12.82
C GLY A 64 -16.74 5.76 12.71
N GLN A 65 -17.49 5.56 11.62
CA GLN A 65 -18.86 6.08 11.47
C GLN A 65 -19.85 5.41 12.43
N ASN A 66 -19.73 4.09 12.65
CA ASN A 66 -20.58 3.35 13.58
C ASN A 66 -20.39 3.77 15.06
N SER A 67 -19.29 4.44 15.41
CA SER A 67 -19.07 4.96 16.78
C SER A 67 -19.71 6.32 17.04
N LYS A 68 -20.18 7.04 16.02
CA LYS A 68 -20.85 8.35 16.17
C LYS A 68 -22.38 8.27 16.08
N GLY A 69 -22.94 7.09 15.84
CA GLY A 69 -24.38 6.85 15.67
C GLY A 69 -25.07 6.14 16.83
N ASN A 70 -24.39 5.92 17.97
CA ASN A 70 -24.95 5.41 19.22
C ASN A 70 -24.72 6.43 20.35
#